data_AF-A0A942R3L5-F1
#
_entry.id   AF-A0A942R3L5-F1
#
_cell.length_a   1.000
_cell.length_b   1.000
_cell.length_c   1.000
_cell.angle_alpha   90.00
_cell.angle_beta   90.00
_cell.angle_gamma   90.00
#
_symmetry.space_group_name_H-M   'P 1'
#
loop_
_entity.id
_entity.type
_entity.pdbx_description
1 polymer ?
#
loop_
_entity_poly.entity_id
_entity_poly.type
_entity_poly.pdbx_seq_one_letter_code
_entity_poly.pdbx_strand_id
1 'polypeptide(L)'
;MLKGFGLEIEKLSNILGFYVIRNSPLIILLTGMFSILTAISLFANEEFEKTAEFLYTRPMTRTEIFGAKVLACITLIIIINTVAVLTGFISLEIFKTDDYEKAPFFIHSIYGFFTSLTFASIGFVISAVAKRGRGLFALSVAIVMGTYFLDLISKVSESTAYIGFISPFHYVDNDILVPDYTLNMLYTGTFIATILILTLFSYLYFLKKDILN
;
A
#
# COMPACT_ATOMS: atom_id res chain seq x y z
N MET A 1 -22.44 13.16 -18.09
CA MET A 1 -21.01 13.50 -17.85
C MET A 1 -20.67 13.58 -16.36
N LEU A 2 -21.50 14.17 -15.48
CA LEU A 2 -21.27 14.19 -14.02
C LEU A 2 -21.24 12.80 -13.34
N LYS A 3 -22.15 11.87 -13.73
CA LYS A 3 -22.10 10.47 -13.27
C LYS A 3 -20.85 9.69 -13.75
N GLY A 4 -20.21 10.13 -14.83
CA GLY A 4 -18.98 9.51 -15.35
C GLY A 4 -17.72 9.92 -14.57
N PHE A 5 -17.81 10.95 -13.71
CA PHE A 5 -16.76 11.31 -12.76
C PHE A 5 -17.02 10.76 -11.35
N GLY A 6 -18.12 10.03 -11.12
CA GLY A 6 -18.45 9.44 -9.81
C GLY A 6 -18.67 10.46 -8.68
N LEU A 7 -18.75 11.75 -8.99
CA LEU A 7 -18.94 12.82 -8.01
C LEU A 7 -20.44 12.99 -7.75
N GLU A 8 -20.97 12.21 -6.82
CA GLU A 8 -22.24 12.55 -6.17
C GLU A 8 -22.00 13.85 -5.40
N ILE A 9 -22.64 14.94 -5.84
CA ILE A 9 -22.49 16.27 -5.23
C ILE A 9 -22.83 16.23 -3.73
N GLU A 10 -23.74 15.33 -3.35
CA GLU A 10 -24.09 15.05 -1.95
C GLU A 10 -22.88 14.52 -1.14
N LYS A 11 -22.04 13.65 -1.71
CA LYS A 11 -20.82 13.15 -1.04
C LYS A 11 -19.75 14.23 -0.88
N LEU A 12 -19.72 15.22 -1.76
CA LEU A 12 -18.80 16.36 -1.66
C LEU A 12 -19.26 17.41 -0.65
N SER A 13 -20.54 17.45 -0.30
CA SER A 13 -21.07 18.35 0.72
C SER A 13 -20.69 17.89 2.13
N ASN A 14 -20.53 16.58 2.35
CA ASN A 14 -20.05 16.05 3.62
C ASN A 14 -18.52 16.14 3.67
N ILE A 15 -17.96 16.70 4.76
CA ILE A 15 -16.52 16.84 4.93
C ILE A 15 -15.76 15.51 4.86
N LEU A 16 -16.35 14.44 5.41
CA LEU A 16 -15.72 13.12 5.40
C LEU A 16 -15.73 12.52 3.99
N GLY A 17 -16.86 12.64 3.28
CA GLY A 17 -16.99 12.24 1.88
C GLY A 17 -16.01 13.00 0.99
N PHE A 18 -15.86 14.31 1.20
CA PHE A 18 -14.86 15.12 0.51
C PHE A 18 -13.44 14.62 0.76
N TYR A 19 -13.09 14.33 2.02
CA TYR A 19 -11.76 13.81 2.37
C TYR A 19 -11.46 12.49 1.68
N VAL A 20 -12.39 11.53 1.69
CA VAL A 20 -12.18 10.21 1.08
C VAL A 20 -12.11 10.27 -0.44
N ILE A 21 -12.91 11.12 -1.08
CA ILE A 21 -12.91 11.21 -2.55
C ILE A 21 -11.69 11.98 -3.06
N ARG A 22 -11.26 13.05 -2.36
CA ARG A 22 -10.23 13.97 -2.86
C ARG A 22 -8.86 13.77 -2.25
N ASN A 23 -8.77 13.63 -0.92
CA ASN A 23 -7.49 13.61 -0.22
C ASN A 23 -6.96 12.19 -0.06
N SER A 24 -7.83 11.25 0.30
CA SER A 24 -7.41 9.88 0.62
C SER A 24 -6.68 9.16 -0.53
N PRO A 25 -7.11 9.23 -1.81
CA PRO A 25 -6.43 8.51 -2.89
C PRO A 25 -5.00 8.99 -3.07
N LEU A 26 -4.74 10.30 -2.90
CA LEU A 26 -3.39 10.87 -2.94
C LEU A 26 -2.54 10.37 -1.76
N ILE A 27 -3.11 10.33 -0.56
CA ILE A 27 -2.40 9.85 0.64
C ILE A 27 -2.05 8.38 0.48
N ILE A 28 -3.02 7.51 0.15
CA ILE A 28 -2.80 6.06 -0.02
C ILE A 28 -1.79 5.79 -1.14
N LEU A 29 -1.84 6.58 -2.21
CA LEU A 29 -0.89 6.47 -3.30
C LEU A 29 0.53 6.85 -2.85
N LEU A 30 0.71 7.95 -2.11
CA LEU A 30 2.02 8.36 -1.60
C LEU A 30 2.56 7.38 -0.54
N THR A 31 1.72 6.89 0.37
CA THR A 31 2.13 5.87 1.36
C THR A 31 2.43 4.54 0.69
N GLY A 32 1.68 4.16 -0.35
CA GLY A 32 1.97 2.99 -1.18
C GLY A 32 3.32 3.10 -1.89
N MET A 33 3.61 4.25 -2.51
CA MET A 33 4.91 4.55 -3.13
C MET A 33 6.05 4.50 -2.11
N PHE A 34 5.87 5.10 -0.94
CA PHE A 34 6.85 5.02 0.14
C PHE A 34 7.09 3.57 0.56
N SER A 35 6.02 2.79 0.75
CA SER A 35 6.10 1.41 1.25
C SER A 35 6.86 0.48 0.30
N ILE A 36 6.57 0.53 -1.01
CA ILE A 36 7.29 -0.27 -2.01
C ILE A 36 8.75 0.15 -2.13
N LEU A 37 9.03 1.46 -2.05
CA LEU A 37 10.39 2.01 -2.13
C LEU A 37 11.22 1.64 -0.90
N THR A 38 10.65 1.74 0.29
CA THR A 38 11.30 1.33 1.53
C THR A 38 11.60 -0.16 1.51
N ALA A 39 10.63 -1.00 1.10
CA ALA A 39 10.86 -2.43 0.92
C ALA A 39 12.02 -2.72 -0.04
N ILE A 40 12.07 -2.03 -1.19
CA ILE A 40 13.18 -2.19 -2.15
C ILE A 40 14.51 -1.72 -1.59
N SER A 41 14.55 -0.57 -0.93
CA SER A 41 15.77 -0.01 -0.37
C SER A 41 16.39 -0.93 0.70
N LEU A 42 15.58 -1.58 1.55
CA LEU A 42 16.06 -2.47 2.61
C LEU A 42 16.67 -3.78 2.09
N PHE A 43 16.17 -4.29 0.97
CA PHE A 43 16.62 -5.57 0.43
C PHE A 43 17.64 -5.42 -0.70
N ALA A 44 17.45 -4.46 -1.61
CA ALA A 44 18.23 -4.33 -2.82
C ALA A 44 19.50 -3.45 -2.65
N ASN A 45 19.48 -2.44 -1.77
CA ASN A 45 20.63 -1.52 -1.64
C ASN A 45 21.90 -2.23 -1.15
N GLU A 46 21.79 -3.21 -0.26
CA GLU A 46 22.96 -3.97 0.23
C GLU A 46 23.64 -4.80 -0.87
N GLU A 47 22.85 -5.35 -1.80
CA GLU A 47 23.39 -6.05 -2.97
C GLU A 47 24.04 -5.07 -3.96
N PHE A 48 23.50 -3.84 -4.07
CA PHE A 48 24.02 -2.82 -4.98
C PHE A 48 25.30 -2.16 -4.47
N GLU A 49 25.39 -1.90 -3.17
CA GLU A 49 26.55 -1.28 -2.53
C GLU A 49 27.66 -2.29 -2.22
N LYS A 50 27.44 -3.59 -2.53
CA LYS A 50 28.36 -4.70 -2.21
C LYS A 50 28.67 -4.81 -0.71
N THR A 51 27.74 -4.38 0.15
CA THR A 51 27.87 -4.46 1.61
C THR A 51 27.26 -5.74 2.17
N ALA A 52 26.54 -6.51 1.34
CA ALA A 52 25.96 -7.80 1.72
C ALA A 52 27.02 -8.79 2.25
N GLU A 53 28.22 -8.83 1.67
CA GLU A 53 29.31 -9.72 2.11
C GLU A 53 29.71 -9.47 3.56
N PHE A 54 29.75 -8.20 4.01
CA PHE A 54 30.06 -7.85 5.39
C PHE A 54 28.97 -8.34 6.36
N LEU A 55 27.71 -8.29 5.96
CA LEU A 55 26.59 -8.75 6.77
C LEU A 55 26.68 -10.26 7.06
N TYR A 56 27.11 -11.04 6.06
CA TYR A 56 27.28 -12.50 6.18
C TYR A 56 28.56 -12.94 6.91
N THR A 57 29.50 -12.03 7.19
CA THR A 57 30.65 -12.34 8.07
C THR A 57 30.25 -12.48 9.54
N ARG A 58 29.08 -11.95 9.93
CA ARG A 58 28.52 -12.13 11.27
C ARG A 58 27.76 -13.45 11.34
N PRO A 59 27.73 -14.13 12.50
CA PRO A 59 27.05 -15.41 12.67
C PRO A 59 25.52 -15.21 12.76
N MET A 60 24.91 -14.64 11.72
CA MET A 60 23.47 -14.47 11.58
C MET A 60 22.95 -15.37 10.47
N THR A 61 21.82 -16.01 10.73
CA THR A 61 21.13 -16.84 9.75
C THR A 61 20.40 -15.97 8.72
N ARG A 62 20.21 -16.49 7.50
CA ARG A 62 19.45 -15.79 6.44
C ARG A 62 18.00 -15.48 6.86
N THR A 63 17.42 -16.35 7.67
CA THR A 63 16.09 -16.19 8.25
C THR A 63 16.00 -15.01 9.21
N GLU A 64 17.00 -14.83 10.07
CA GLU A 64 17.06 -13.69 10.99
C GLU A 64 17.23 -12.37 10.24
N ILE A 65 18.09 -12.34 9.22
CA ILE A 65 18.30 -11.15 8.39
C ILE A 65 17.00 -10.76 7.68
N PHE A 66 16.31 -11.72 7.05
CA PHE A 66 15.04 -11.46 6.38
C PHE A 66 13.98 -10.96 7.37
N GLY A 67 13.83 -11.64 8.51
CA GLY A 67 12.85 -11.26 9.54
C GLY A 67 13.11 -9.86 10.11
N ALA A 68 14.36 -9.53 10.41
CA ALA A 68 14.75 -8.20 10.90
C ALA A 68 14.40 -7.10 9.89
N LYS A 69 14.67 -7.32 8.60
CA LYS A 69 14.34 -6.36 7.53
C LYS A 69 12.83 -6.19 7.34
N VAL A 70 12.07 -7.27 7.37
CA VAL A 70 10.61 -7.21 7.28
C VAL A 70 10.03 -6.44 8.48
N LEU A 71 10.51 -6.71 9.70
CA LEU A 71 10.06 -5.98 10.90
C LEU A 71 10.44 -4.49 10.85
N ALA A 72 11.65 -4.17 10.38
CA ALA A 72 12.06 -2.78 10.17
C ALA A 72 11.16 -2.07 9.15
N CYS A 73 10.84 -2.73 8.04
CA CYS A 73 9.94 -2.21 7.01
C CYS A 73 8.53 -1.98 7.56
N ILE A 74 7.96 -2.96 8.28
CA ILE A 74 6.64 -2.84 8.91
C ILE A 74 6.62 -1.68 9.90
N THR A 75 7.68 -1.50 10.69
CA THR A 75 7.78 -0.39 11.64
C THR A 75 7.74 0.97 10.94
N LEU A 76 8.48 1.13 9.84
CA LEU A 76 8.45 2.36 9.04
C LEU A 76 7.08 2.61 8.40
N ILE A 77 6.41 1.55 7.94
CA ILE A 77 5.05 1.64 7.37
C ILE A 77 4.03 2.04 8.44
N ILE A 78 4.14 1.50 9.66
CA ILE A 78 3.28 1.89 10.79
C ILE A 78 3.49 3.37 11.11
N ILE A 79 4.74 3.84 11.15
CA ILE A 79 5.06 5.24 11.44
C ILE A 79 4.42 6.16 10.39
N ILE A 80 4.66 5.92 9.10
CA ILE A 80 4.14 6.80 8.05
C ILE A 80 2.60 6.80 7.99
N ASN A 81 1.96 5.64 8.19
CA ASN A 81 0.50 5.56 8.23
C ASN A 81 -0.07 6.23 9.47
N THR A 82 0.58 6.10 10.63
CA THR A 82 0.18 6.81 11.85
C THR A 82 0.25 8.32 11.63
N VAL A 83 1.34 8.82 11.02
CA VAL A 83 1.46 10.24 10.67
C VAL A 83 0.35 10.66 9.71
N ALA A 84 0.06 9.87 8.66
CA ALA A 84 -1.00 10.16 7.71
C ALA A 84 -2.40 10.21 8.36
N VAL A 85 -2.68 9.29 9.28
CA VAL A 85 -3.95 9.26 10.01
C VAL A 85 -4.07 10.44 10.97
N LEU A 86 -2.99 10.78 11.69
CA LEU A 86 -2.98 11.92 12.60
C LEU A 86 -3.16 13.24 11.84
N THR A 87 -2.43 13.45 10.74
CA THR A 87 -2.57 14.68 9.94
C THR A 87 -3.93 14.77 9.27
N GLY A 88 -4.46 13.64 8.77
CA GLY A 88 -5.81 13.57 8.22
C GLY A 88 -6.88 13.90 9.27
N PHE A 89 -6.77 13.31 10.47
CA PHE A 89 -7.70 13.55 11.57
C PHE A 89 -7.66 15.00 12.07
N ILE A 90 -6.46 15.56 12.26
CA ILE A 90 -6.28 16.97 12.65
C ILE A 90 -6.89 17.88 11.59
N SER A 91 -6.66 17.60 10.31
CA SER A 91 -7.23 18.40 9.21
C SER A 91 -8.76 18.37 9.24
N LEU A 92 -9.36 17.18 9.42
CA LEU A 92 -10.82 17.06 9.54
C LEU A 92 -11.38 17.81 10.75
N GLU A 93 -10.72 17.76 11.90
CA GLU A 93 -11.17 18.47 13.10
C GLU A 93 -11.02 19.99 13.00
N ILE A 94 -10.04 20.51 12.27
CA ILE A 94 -9.86 21.95 12.04
C ILE A 94 -10.90 22.50 11.07
N PHE A 95 -11.20 21.77 10.00
CA PHE A 95 -12.04 22.24 8.89
C PHE A 95 -13.50 21.77 8.96
N LYS A 96 -13.90 21.05 10.03
CA LYS A 96 -15.28 20.57 10.18
C LYS A 96 -16.28 21.72 10.13
N THR A 97 -17.25 21.57 9.22
CA THR A 97 -18.39 22.49 9.10
C THR A 97 -19.59 21.92 9.86
N ASP A 98 -19.78 20.60 9.78
CA ASP A 98 -20.78 19.82 10.51
C ASP A 98 -20.12 18.65 11.25
N ASP A 99 -20.80 18.11 12.25
CA ASP A 99 -20.36 16.88 12.92
C ASP A 99 -20.43 15.69 11.96
N TYR A 100 -19.42 14.81 12.04
CA TYR A 100 -19.28 13.63 11.20
C TYR A 100 -18.94 12.40 12.03
N GLU A 101 -19.28 11.22 11.51
CA GLU A 101 -18.93 9.96 12.17
C GLU A 101 -17.44 9.64 12.02
N LYS A 102 -16.77 9.41 13.15
CA LYS A 102 -15.32 9.14 13.18
C LYS A 102 -14.98 7.69 12.84
N ALA A 103 -15.90 6.75 13.07
CA ALA A 103 -15.64 5.33 12.83
C ALA A 103 -15.31 5.02 11.36
N PRO A 104 -16.07 5.54 10.36
CA PRO A 104 -15.74 5.32 8.95
C PRO A 104 -14.36 5.88 8.55
N PHE A 105 -13.92 6.98 9.14
CA PHE A 105 -12.57 7.53 8.92
C PHE A 105 -11.47 6.53 9.33
N PHE A 106 -11.57 5.95 10.52
CA PHE A 106 -10.57 4.98 11.01
C PHE A 106 -10.62 3.68 10.22
N ILE A 107 -11.82 3.20 9.85
CA ILE A 107 -11.98 2.02 8.99
C ILE A 107 -11.34 2.26 7.61
N HIS A 108 -11.58 3.42 7.01
CA HIS A 108 -10.95 3.79 5.74
C HIS A 108 -9.42 3.88 5.85
N SER A 109 -8.92 4.41 6.97
CA SER A 109 -7.48 4.45 7.28
C SER A 109 -6.87 3.04 7.39
N ILE A 110 -7.60 2.07 7.92
CA ILE A 110 -7.18 0.66 7.98
C ILE A 110 -7.02 0.07 6.56
N TYR A 111 -7.92 0.38 5.62
CA TYR A 111 -7.75 -0.02 4.21
C TYR A 111 -6.49 0.61 3.59
N GLY A 112 -6.21 1.88 3.89
CA GLY A 112 -4.97 2.55 3.45
C GLY A 112 -3.70 1.88 3.99
N PHE A 113 -3.74 1.42 5.25
CA PHE A 113 -2.66 0.65 5.86
C PHE A 113 -2.46 -0.72 5.18
N PHE A 114 -3.53 -1.49 4.94
CA PHE A 114 -3.44 -2.76 4.22
C PHE A 114 -2.92 -2.59 2.78
N THR A 115 -3.32 -1.51 2.12
CA THR A 115 -2.83 -1.17 0.78
C THR A 115 -1.32 -0.89 0.80
N SER A 116 -0.86 -0.10 1.79
CA SER A 116 0.56 0.18 2.00
C SER A 116 1.37 -1.11 2.24
N LEU A 117 0.84 -2.01 3.07
CA LEU A 117 1.49 -3.29 3.37
C LEU A 117 1.55 -4.22 2.14
N THR A 118 0.52 -4.21 1.31
CA THR A 118 0.50 -4.95 0.03
C THR A 118 1.59 -4.46 -0.92
N PHE A 119 1.75 -3.14 -1.04
CA PHE A 119 2.83 -2.56 -1.85
C PHE A 119 4.23 -2.88 -1.30
N ALA A 120 4.39 -2.93 0.02
CA ALA A 120 5.64 -3.40 0.63
C ALA A 120 5.94 -4.86 0.27
N SER A 121 4.95 -5.75 0.34
CA SER A 121 5.10 -7.16 -0.05
C SER A 121 5.46 -7.32 -1.52
N ILE A 122 4.87 -6.51 -2.42
CA ILE A 122 5.28 -6.44 -3.83
C ILE A 122 6.76 -6.00 -3.93
N GLY A 123 7.16 -5.00 -3.15
CA GLY A 123 8.55 -4.54 -3.07
C GLY A 123 9.53 -5.63 -2.61
N PHE A 124 9.14 -6.47 -1.64
CA PHE A 124 9.96 -7.62 -1.22
C PHE A 124 10.17 -8.60 -2.38
N VAL A 125 9.11 -8.95 -3.12
CA VAL A 125 9.19 -9.85 -4.29
C VAL A 125 10.09 -9.26 -5.37
N ILE A 126 9.93 -7.98 -5.72
CA ILE A 126 10.77 -7.29 -6.70
C ILE A 126 12.24 -7.37 -6.28
N SER A 127 12.54 -7.09 -5.00
CA SER A 127 13.91 -7.10 -4.48
C SER A 127 14.51 -8.50 -4.45
N ALA A 128 13.71 -9.52 -4.16
CA ALA A 128 14.15 -10.91 -4.17
C ALA A 128 14.56 -11.33 -5.60
N VAL A 129 13.74 -11.02 -6.60
CA VAL A 129 13.91 -11.48 -7.98
C VAL A 129 14.89 -10.61 -8.78
N ALA A 130 14.92 -9.30 -8.54
CA ALA A 130 15.77 -8.39 -9.30
C ALA A 130 17.26 -8.67 -9.06
N LYS A 131 18.03 -8.74 -10.15
CA LYS A 131 19.48 -9.04 -10.12
C LYS A 131 20.39 -7.80 -10.14
N ARG A 132 19.89 -6.61 -10.54
CA ARG A 132 20.62 -5.33 -10.57
C ARG A 132 19.72 -4.18 -11.08
N GLY A 133 19.85 -2.98 -10.51
CA GLY A 133 19.66 -1.73 -11.28
C GLY A 133 18.99 -0.55 -10.58
N ARG A 134 19.48 0.66 -10.91
CA ARG A 134 18.88 1.97 -10.58
C ARG A 134 17.42 2.13 -11.05
N GLY A 135 16.96 1.27 -11.98
CA GLY A 135 15.60 1.28 -12.52
C GLY A 135 14.50 0.75 -11.60
N LEU A 136 14.85 0.12 -10.47
CA LEU A 136 13.83 -0.40 -9.54
C LEU A 136 12.97 0.70 -8.91
N PHE A 137 13.54 1.88 -8.69
CA PHE A 137 12.81 3.06 -8.22
C PHE A 137 11.76 3.54 -9.24
N ALA A 138 12.11 3.56 -10.53
CA ALA A 138 11.15 3.93 -11.58
C ALA A 138 10.06 2.86 -11.74
N LEU A 139 10.45 1.58 -11.66
CA LEU A 139 9.52 0.46 -11.73
C LEU A 139 8.50 0.48 -10.58
N SER A 140 8.94 0.76 -9.36
CA SER A 140 8.04 0.79 -8.20
C SER A 140 7.00 1.90 -8.30
N VAL A 141 7.43 3.10 -8.74
CA VAL A 141 6.51 4.21 -9.03
C VAL A 141 5.52 3.82 -10.13
N ALA A 142 6.00 3.19 -11.21
CA ALA A 142 5.16 2.74 -12.30
C ALA A 142 4.13 1.68 -11.87
N ILE A 143 4.48 0.77 -10.96
CA ILE A 143 3.57 -0.25 -10.43
C ILE A 143 2.45 0.40 -9.60
N VAL A 144 2.80 1.30 -8.66
CA VAL A 144 1.80 1.96 -7.81
C VAL A 144 0.88 2.85 -8.66
N MET A 145 1.45 3.69 -9.53
CA MET A 145 0.66 4.52 -10.44
C MET A 145 -0.17 3.68 -11.42
N GLY A 146 0.43 2.66 -12.02
CA GLY A 146 -0.22 1.79 -12.98
C GLY A 146 -1.43 1.09 -12.37
N THR A 147 -1.28 0.50 -11.19
CA THR A 147 -2.40 -0.13 -10.48
C THR A 147 -3.50 0.87 -10.09
N TYR A 148 -3.14 2.08 -9.70
CA TYR A 148 -4.12 3.16 -9.48
C TYR A 148 -4.92 3.48 -10.75
N PHE A 149 -4.25 3.66 -11.89
CA PHE A 149 -4.94 3.92 -13.16
C PHE A 149 -5.80 2.73 -13.61
N LEU A 150 -5.36 1.49 -13.39
CA LEU A 150 -6.15 0.30 -13.68
C LEU A 150 -7.45 0.27 -12.86
N ASP A 151 -7.39 0.65 -11.59
CA ASP A 151 -8.59 0.78 -10.76
C ASP A 151 -9.52 1.87 -11.30
N LEU A 152 -8.99 3.04 -11.66
CA LEU A 152 -9.79 4.11 -12.27
C LEU A 152 -10.48 3.66 -13.57
N ILE A 153 -9.76 2.95 -14.45
CA ILE A 153 -10.32 2.42 -15.70
C ILE A 153 -11.43 1.41 -15.40
N SER A 154 -11.25 0.55 -14.39
CA SER A 154 -12.26 -0.44 -14.01
C SER A 154 -13.61 0.18 -13.61
N LYS A 155 -13.58 1.42 -13.12
CA LYS A 155 -14.76 2.20 -12.69
C LYS A 155 -15.45 2.95 -13.84
N VAL A 156 -14.88 2.98 -15.04
CA VAL A 156 -15.45 3.71 -16.19
C VAL A 156 -16.60 2.95 -16.85
N SER A 157 -16.49 1.62 -16.95
CA SER A 157 -17.49 0.77 -17.62
C SER A 157 -17.56 -0.62 -16.99
N GLU A 158 -18.75 -1.22 -17.01
CA GLU A 158 -18.96 -2.60 -16.58
C GLU A 158 -18.10 -3.59 -17.40
N SER A 159 -17.86 -3.32 -18.68
CA SER A 159 -17.02 -4.18 -19.52
C SER A 159 -15.55 -4.20 -19.08
N THR A 160 -15.11 -3.22 -18.29
CA THR A 160 -13.73 -3.12 -17.78
C THR A 160 -13.60 -3.47 -16.30
N ALA A 161 -14.70 -3.81 -15.62
CA ALA A 161 -14.73 -4.05 -14.18
C ALA A 161 -13.73 -5.14 -13.74
N TYR A 162 -13.52 -6.15 -14.57
CA TYR A 162 -12.60 -7.26 -14.27
C TYR A 162 -11.13 -6.83 -14.12
N ILE A 163 -10.73 -5.70 -14.69
CA ILE A 163 -9.35 -5.18 -14.63
C ILE A 163 -9.04 -4.68 -13.21
N GLY A 164 -10.05 -4.21 -12.48
CA GLY A 164 -9.91 -3.67 -11.13
C GLY A 164 -9.41 -4.70 -10.12
N PHE A 165 -9.76 -5.98 -10.27
CA PHE A 165 -9.40 -7.04 -9.33
C PHE A 165 -7.88 -7.24 -9.13
N ILE A 166 -7.07 -6.80 -10.09
CA ILE A 166 -5.60 -6.85 -10.01
C ILE A 166 -5.06 -5.69 -9.14
N SER A 167 -5.79 -4.60 -9.03
CA SER A 167 -5.35 -3.40 -8.33
C SER A 167 -5.61 -3.50 -6.82
N PRO A 168 -4.60 -3.27 -5.96
CA PRO A 168 -4.83 -3.14 -4.52
C PRO A 168 -5.82 -2.00 -4.18
N PHE A 169 -5.90 -0.96 -5.02
CA PHE A 169 -6.81 0.16 -4.81
C PHE A 169 -8.29 -0.20 -4.98
N HIS A 170 -8.60 -1.28 -5.71
CA HIS A 170 -9.97 -1.72 -5.92
C HIS A 170 -10.66 -2.21 -4.65
N TYR A 171 -9.88 -2.79 -3.73
CA TYR A 171 -10.37 -3.33 -2.47
C TYR A 171 -10.46 -2.26 -1.37
N VAL A 172 -10.08 -1.01 -1.65
CA VAL A 172 -10.29 0.11 -0.74
C VAL A 172 -11.74 0.55 -0.87
N ASP A 173 -12.52 0.30 0.19
CA ASP A 173 -13.90 0.77 0.24
C ASP A 173 -13.92 2.29 0.43
N ASN A 174 -14.53 2.97 -0.54
CA ASN A 174 -14.66 4.42 -0.57
C ASN A 174 -16.09 4.87 -0.27
N ASP A 175 -17.05 3.94 -0.10
CA ASP A 175 -18.46 4.26 0.10
C ASP A 175 -18.81 4.47 1.58
N ILE A 176 -18.03 5.37 2.20
CA ILE A 176 -18.01 5.65 3.64
C ILE A 176 -19.28 6.30 4.20
N LEU A 177 -20.23 6.73 3.35
CA LEU A 177 -21.49 7.36 3.79
C LEU A 177 -22.66 6.37 3.85
N VAL A 178 -22.42 5.08 3.56
CA VAL A 178 -23.43 4.03 3.68
C VAL A 178 -23.71 3.77 5.16
N PRO A 179 -24.99 3.59 5.56
CA PRO A 179 -25.34 3.19 6.93
C PRO A 179 -24.63 1.89 7.32
N ASP A 180 -24.14 1.80 8.56
CA ASP A 180 -23.39 0.64 9.08
C ASP A 180 -22.09 0.32 8.31
N TYR A 181 -21.38 1.36 7.86
CA TYR A 181 -20.07 1.21 7.25
C TYR A 181 -19.08 0.50 8.19
N THR A 182 -18.72 -0.72 7.82
CA THR A 182 -17.89 -1.63 8.60
C THR A 182 -16.77 -2.22 7.73
N LEU A 183 -15.79 -2.86 8.37
CA LEU A 183 -14.75 -3.59 7.63
C LEU A 183 -15.38 -4.77 6.88
N ASN A 184 -15.30 -4.71 5.56
CA ASN A 184 -15.70 -5.80 4.70
C ASN A 184 -14.70 -6.95 4.88
N MET A 185 -15.17 -8.06 5.45
CA MET A 185 -14.34 -9.24 5.73
C MET A 185 -13.74 -9.84 4.45
N LEU A 186 -14.44 -9.76 3.32
CA LEU A 186 -13.96 -10.30 2.05
C LEU A 186 -12.78 -9.47 1.52
N TYR A 187 -12.90 -8.15 1.49
CA TYR A 187 -11.81 -7.27 1.05
C TYR A 187 -10.61 -7.30 1.99
N THR A 188 -10.87 -7.35 3.30
CA THR A 188 -9.79 -7.49 4.29
C THR A 188 -9.08 -8.85 4.12
N GLY A 189 -9.85 -9.91 3.87
CA GLY A 189 -9.32 -11.26 3.61
C GLY A 189 -8.44 -11.32 2.36
N THR A 190 -8.82 -10.65 1.27
CA THR A 190 -8.01 -10.60 0.04
C THR A 190 -6.69 -9.86 0.26
N PHE A 191 -6.68 -8.76 1.01
CA PHE A 191 -5.45 -8.06 1.40
C PHE A 191 -4.52 -8.97 2.20
N ILE A 192 -5.02 -9.58 3.28
CA ILE A 192 -4.23 -10.46 4.14
C ILE A 192 -3.67 -11.64 3.35
N ALA A 193 -4.50 -12.30 2.54
CA ALA A 193 -4.07 -13.41 1.70
C ALA A 193 -2.95 -12.99 0.73
N THR A 194 -3.11 -11.85 0.05
CA THR A 194 -2.12 -11.34 -0.91
C THR A 194 -0.80 -11.01 -0.22
N ILE A 195 -0.85 -10.32 0.92
CA ILE A 195 0.33 -9.97 1.73
C ILE A 195 1.09 -11.23 2.16
N LEU A 196 0.38 -12.24 2.69
CA LEU A 196 0.98 -13.48 3.15
C LEU A 196 1.62 -14.26 1.99
N ILE A 197 0.92 -14.39 0.86
CA ILE A 197 1.42 -15.11 -0.32
C ILE A 197 2.68 -14.44 -0.87
N LEU A 198 2.66 -13.12 -1.07
CA LEU A 198 3.81 -12.39 -1.62
C LEU A 198 5.01 -12.40 -0.67
N THR A 199 4.77 -12.23 0.63
CA THR A 199 5.84 -12.25 1.63
C THR A 199 6.44 -13.64 1.77
N LEU A 200 5.62 -14.70 1.76
CA LEU A 200 6.09 -16.09 1.78
C LEU A 200 6.88 -16.43 0.51
N PHE A 201 6.39 -16.01 -0.66
CA PHE A 201 7.10 -16.19 -1.91
C PHE A 201 8.48 -15.51 -1.88
N SER A 202 8.53 -14.25 -1.43
CA SER A 202 9.78 -13.52 -1.26
C SER A 202 10.72 -14.21 -0.29
N TYR A 203 10.22 -14.74 0.84
CA TYR A 203 11.00 -15.47 1.83
C TYR A 203 11.62 -16.74 1.25
N LEU A 204 10.81 -17.58 0.58
CA LEU A 204 11.27 -18.82 -0.03
C LEU A 204 12.31 -18.57 -1.12
N TYR A 205 12.14 -17.50 -1.91
CA TYR A 205 13.11 -17.12 -2.92
C TYR A 205 14.41 -16.61 -2.29
N PHE A 206 14.32 -15.77 -1.25
CA PHE A 206 15.48 -15.23 -0.53
C PHE A 206 16.36 -16.32 0.09
N LEU A 207 15.75 -17.39 0.61
CA LEU A 207 16.50 -18.54 1.14
C LEU A 207 17.30 -19.28 0.06
N LYS A 208 16.75 -19.40 -1.16
CA LYS A 208 17.36 -20.12 -2.28
C LYS A 208 18.34 -19.28 -3.09
N LYS A 209 18.30 -17.95 -2.98
CA LYS A 209 19.15 -17.04 -3.76
C LYS A 209 20.60 -17.14 -3.26
N ASP A 210 21.53 -17.53 -4.12
CA ASP A 210 22.96 -17.45 -3.83
C ASP A 210 23.46 -16.02 -4.06
N ILE A 211 24.15 -15.48 -3.05
CA ILE A 211 24.61 -14.08 -3.01
C ILE A 211 26.07 -13.98 -3.49
N LEU A 212 26.75 -15.12 -3.69
CA LEU A 212 28.18 -15.22 -4.01
C LEU A 212 28.49 -15.41 -5.52
N ASN A 213 27.54 -15.18 -6.43
CA ASN A 213 27.78 -15.23 -7.88
C ASN A 213 27.44 -13.91 -8.58
#